data_AF-A0A0E3SSL1-F1
#
_entry.id   AF-A0A0E3SSL1-F1
#
_cell.length_a   1.000
_cell.length_b   1.000
_cell.length_c   1.000
_cell.angle_alpha   90.00
_cell.angle_beta   90.00
_cell.angle_gamma   90.00
#
_symmetry.space_group_name_H-M   'P 1'
#
loop_
_entity.id
_entity.type
_entity.pdbx_description
1 polymer ?
#
loop_
_entity_poly.entity_id
_entity_poly.type
_entity_poly.pdbx_seq_one_letter_code
_entity_poly.pdbx_strand_id
1 'polypeptide(L)'
;MIRIENLISRAFLIGIIKMVDKNGAQNALEWLREIGEELAEIEGPGFEGAREDEVNYLPVCPFSNTLLDFIKMYGERPSQFIELVNLSNKQMMEADDGWEYPALTTVTGILHHSYIRRRGELAGVELLNVGSRCPRTNNVVYNEKALEKANMTKEEVDKFLEKAYYVCKINHLEKE
;
A
#
# COMPACT_ATOMS: atom_id res chain seq x y z
N MET A 1 -27.83 9.71 0.61
CA MET A 1 -28.31 8.82 -0.47
C MET A 1 -27.20 7.84 -0.81
N ILE A 2 -27.43 6.54 -0.67
CA ILE A 2 -26.43 5.51 -1.03
C ILE A 2 -26.48 5.36 -2.54
N ARG A 3 -25.40 5.73 -3.25
CA ARG A 3 -25.27 5.44 -4.68
C ARG A 3 -24.94 3.96 -4.84
N ILE A 4 -25.70 3.26 -5.69
CA ILE A 4 -25.47 1.83 -5.97
C ILE A 4 -24.05 1.56 -6.49
N GLU A 5 -23.47 2.55 -7.18
CA GLU A 5 -22.10 2.57 -7.72
C GLU A 5 -21.03 2.27 -6.65
N ASN A 6 -21.28 2.60 -5.38
CA ASN A 6 -20.31 2.37 -4.30
C ASN A 6 -20.56 1.05 -3.54
N LEU A 7 -21.54 0.24 -3.95
CA LEU A 7 -21.93 -0.98 -3.24
C LEU A 7 -20.76 -1.99 -3.17
N ILE A 8 -20.09 -2.23 -4.30
CA ILE A 8 -18.99 -3.21 -4.38
C ILE A 8 -17.82 -2.78 -3.50
N SER A 9 -17.36 -1.53 -3.63
CA SER A 9 -16.24 -1.03 -2.83
C SER A 9 -16.56 -1.04 -1.33
N ARG A 10 -17.80 -0.77 -0.94
CA ARG A 10 -18.24 -0.89 0.46
C ARG A 10 -18.33 -2.34 0.92
N ALA A 11 -18.87 -3.23 0.09
CA ALA A 11 -18.92 -4.66 0.38
C ALA A 11 -17.52 -5.24 0.57
N PHE A 12 -16.56 -4.81 -0.24
CA PHE A 12 -15.15 -5.17 -0.08
C PHE A 12 -14.57 -4.70 1.27
N LEU A 13 -14.79 -3.44 1.64
CA LEU A 13 -14.35 -2.90 2.94
C LEU A 13 -15.01 -3.62 4.14
N ILE A 14 -16.29 -3.97 4.05
CA ILE A 14 -16.97 -4.82 5.04
C ILE A 14 -16.37 -6.23 5.06
N GLY A 15 -16.04 -6.77 3.87
CA GLY A 15 -15.39 -8.06 3.72
C GLY A 15 -14.09 -8.13 4.49
N ILE A 16 -13.24 -7.10 4.41
CA ILE A 16 -12.00 -7.00 5.19
C ILE A 16 -12.29 -7.11 6.69
N ILE A 17 -13.27 -6.35 7.21
CA ILE A 17 -13.65 -6.41 8.63
C ILE A 17 -14.09 -7.82 9.02
N LYS A 18 -14.96 -8.44 8.22
CA LYS A 18 -15.47 -9.79 8.47
C LYS A 18 -14.37 -10.85 8.40
N MET A 19 -13.39 -10.69 7.52
CA MET A 19 -12.23 -11.57 7.44
C MET A 19 -11.36 -11.48 8.69
N VAL A 20 -11.09 -10.27 9.19
CA VAL A 20 -10.36 -10.11 10.46
C VAL A 20 -11.14 -10.73 11.61
N ASP A 21 -12.43 -10.44 11.74
CA ASP A 21 -13.27 -10.95 12.84
C ASP A 21 -13.36 -12.49 12.86
N LYS A 22 -13.39 -13.12 11.68
CA LYS A 22 -13.60 -14.57 11.53
C LYS A 22 -12.30 -15.37 11.52
N ASN A 23 -11.26 -14.85 10.88
CA ASN A 23 -10.04 -15.57 10.55
C ASN A 23 -8.79 -14.97 11.19
N GLY A 24 -8.89 -13.81 11.86
CA GLY A 24 -7.77 -13.10 12.47
C GLY A 24 -7.00 -12.21 11.49
N ALA A 25 -6.26 -11.23 12.03
CA ALA A 25 -5.58 -10.22 11.23
C ALA A 25 -4.48 -10.79 10.32
N GLN A 26 -3.75 -11.82 10.73
CA GLN A 26 -2.70 -12.43 9.91
C GLN A 26 -3.28 -13.03 8.61
N ASN A 27 -4.32 -13.86 8.73
CA ASN A 27 -4.97 -14.47 7.56
C ASN A 27 -5.64 -13.40 6.68
N ALA A 28 -6.22 -12.36 7.27
CA ALA A 28 -6.81 -11.26 6.50
C ALA A 28 -5.75 -10.40 5.77
N LEU A 29 -4.56 -10.26 6.36
CA LEU A 29 -3.42 -9.59 5.73
C LEU A 29 -2.92 -10.38 4.52
N GLU A 30 -2.72 -11.69 4.68
CA GLU A 30 -2.32 -12.61 3.60
C GLU A 30 -3.36 -12.61 2.47
N TRP A 31 -4.64 -12.75 2.81
CA TRP A 31 -5.74 -12.68 1.84
C TRP A 31 -5.75 -11.38 1.02
N LEU A 32 -5.44 -10.23 1.64
CA LEU A 32 -5.34 -8.96 0.91
C LEU A 32 -4.13 -8.89 -0.04
N ARG A 33 -3.01 -9.56 0.31
CA ARG A 33 -1.83 -9.65 -0.55
C ARG A 33 -2.09 -10.55 -1.75
N GLU A 34 -2.67 -11.72 -1.51
CA GLU A 34 -3.04 -12.67 -2.56
C GLU A 34 -3.94 -12.03 -3.62
N ILE A 35 -4.96 -11.25 -3.19
CA ILE A 35 -5.81 -10.50 -4.12
C ILE A 35 -4.98 -9.51 -4.95
N GLY A 36 -4.07 -8.77 -4.33
CA GLY A 36 -3.22 -7.81 -5.05
C GLY A 36 -2.34 -8.49 -6.09
N GLU A 37 -1.70 -9.60 -5.72
CA GLU A 37 -0.88 -10.41 -6.62
C GLU A 37 -1.69 -11.01 -7.76
N GLU A 38 -2.87 -11.58 -7.50
CA GLU A 38 -3.75 -12.14 -8.53
C GLU A 38 -4.21 -11.07 -9.53
N LEU A 39 -4.55 -9.87 -9.05
CA LEU A 39 -4.85 -8.73 -9.93
C LEU A 39 -3.66 -8.35 -10.81
N ALA A 40 -2.44 -8.38 -10.26
CA ALA A 40 -1.23 -8.08 -11.02
C ALA A 40 -0.95 -9.12 -12.11
N GLU A 41 -1.20 -10.40 -11.83
CA GLU A 41 -1.08 -11.48 -12.82
C GLU A 41 -2.08 -11.30 -13.98
N ILE A 42 -3.32 -10.90 -13.67
CA ILE A 42 -4.35 -10.65 -14.68
C ILE A 42 -3.96 -9.47 -15.59
N GLU A 43 -3.41 -8.41 -15.02
CA GLU A 43 -3.10 -7.17 -15.74
C GLU A 43 -1.71 -7.16 -16.40
N GLY A 44 -0.79 -8.01 -15.93
CA GLY A 44 0.54 -8.19 -16.49
C GLY A 44 1.56 -7.12 -16.05
N PRO A 45 2.78 -7.13 -16.63
CA PRO A 45 3.88 -6.26 -16.22
C PRO A 45 3.55 -4.78 -16.40
N GLY A 46 3.97 -3.94 -15.46
CA GLY A 46 3.72 -2.50 -15.56
C GLY A 46 4.03 -1.69 -14.29
N PHE A 47 3.80 -0.39 -14.39
CA PHE A 47 3.89 0.56 -13.30
C PHE A 47 2.61 1.38 -13.24
N GLU A 48 2.14 1.67 -12.03
CA GLU A 48 1.02 2.58 -11.80
C GLU A 48 1.51 3.95 -11.33
N GLY A 49 0.75 5.00 -11.65
CA GLY A 49 1.05 6.36 -11.20
C GLY A 49 2.09 7.09 -12.06
N ALA A 50 2.75 8.07 -11.45
CA ALA A 50 3.74 8.91 -12.09
C ALA A 50 5.16 8.36 -11.88
N ARG A 51 6.09 8.79 -12.74
CA ARG A 51 7.49 8.36 -12.69
C ARG A 51 8.40 9.54 -12.99
N GLU A 52 9.41 9.70 -12.16
CA GLU A 52 10.52 10.64 -12.33
C GLU A 52 11.81 9.83 -12.13
N ASP A 53 12.55 9.59 -13.21
CA ASP A 53 13.74 8.72 -13.26
C ASP A 53 13.49 7.30 -12.72
N GLU A 54 14.16 6.96 -11.61
CA GLU A 54 14.04 5.69 -10.89
C GLU A 54 13.08 5.76 -9.72
N VAL A 55 12.24 6.80 -9.64
CA VAL A 55 11.22 6.94 -8.60
C VAL A 55 9.84 6.82 -9.24
N ASN A 56 9.07 5.85 -8.75
CA ASN A 56 7.65 5.71 -9.05
C ASN A 56 6.83 6.24 -7.88
N TYR A 57 5.77 7.00 -8.14
CA TYR A 57 4.93 7.52 -7.08
C TYR A 57 3.47 7.65 -7.50
N LEU A 58 2.56 7.45 -6.55
CA LEU A 58 1.14 7.70 -6.75
C LEU A 58 0.76 9.06 -6.17
N PRO A 59 0.26 10.01 -6.99
CA PRO A 59 -0.20 11.31 -6.50
C PRO A 59 -1.36 11.20 -5.50
N VAL A 60 -2.26 10.24 -5.71
CA VAL A 60 -3.49 10.09 -4.93
C VAL A 60 -3.69 8.63 -4.54
N CYS A 61 -4.13 8.37 -3.31
CA CYS A 61 -4.55 7.01 -2.93
C CYS A 61 -5.83 6.63 -3.71
N PRO A 62 -5.83 5.51 -4.47
CA PRO A 62 -6.97 5.11 -5.31
C PRO A 62 -8.27 4.91 -4.52
N PHE A 63 -8.17 4.65 -3.22
CA PHE A 63 -9.32 4.37 -2.34
C PHE A 63 -9.66 5.51 -1.38
N SER A 64 -9.04 6.69 -1.52
CA SER A 64 -9.19 7.81 -0.56
C SER A 64 -10.66 8.17 -0.31
N ASN A 65 -11.42 8.43 -1.38
CA ASN A 65 -12.81 8.85 -1.26
C ASN A 65 -13.71 7.73 -0.71
N THR A 66 -13.49 6.49 -1.16
CA THR A 66 -14.24 5.31 -0.68
C THR A 66 -13.99 5.07 0.81
N LEU A 67 -12.74 5.16 1.27
CA LEU A 67 -12.39 5.02 2.68
C LEU A 67 -12.98 6.15 3.53
N LEU A 68 -12.96 7.40 3.04
CA LEU A 68 -13.57 8.53 3.74
C LEU A 68 -15.09 8.37 3.88
N ASP A 69 -15.76 7.99 2.78
CA ASP A 69 -17.19 7.71 2.79
C ASP A 69 -17.53 6.57 3.76
N PHE A 70 -16.71 5.53 3.79
CA PHE A 70 -16.87 4.39 4.69
C PHE A 70 -16.72 4.82 6.15
N ILE A 71 -15.66 5.54 6.50
CA ILE A 71 -15.43 6.05 7.87
C ILE A 71 -16.58 6.95 8.32
N LYS A 72 -17.07 7.83 7.43
CA LYS A 72 -18.20 8.71 7.72
C LYS A 72 -19.49 7.93 8.01
N MET A 73 -19.71 6.79 7.36
CA MET A 73 -20.87 5.94 7.60
C MET A 73 -20.81 5.19 8.93
N TYR A 74 -19.63 4.73 9.33
CA TYR A 74 -19.46 3.93 10.55
C TYR A 74 -19.25 4.79 11.80
N GLY A 75 -19.10 6.12 11.66
CA GLY A 75 -18.87 7.04 12.77
C GLY A 75 -17.44 7.00 13.32
N GLU A 76 -16.73 5.88 13.16
CA GLU A 76 -15.35 5.66 13.59
C GLU A 76 -14.55 4.84 12.56
N ARG A 77 -13.21 4.87 12.67
CA ARG A 77 -12.33 3.98 11.89
C ARG A 77 -12.40 2.58 12.51
N PRO A 78 -12.81 1.53 11.76
CA PRO A 78 -12.87 0.17 12.30
C PRO A 78 -11.54 -0.26 12.91
N SER A 79 -11.57 -0.87 14.10
CA SER A 79 -10.36 -1.33 14.80
C SER A 79 -9.59 -2.35 13.97
N GLN A 80 -10.28 -3.18 13.19
CA GLN A 80 -9.70 -4.17 12.27
C GLN A 80 -8.78 -3.53 11.23
N PHE A 81 -9.12 -2.33 10.73
CA PHE A 81 -8.26 -1.62 9.78
C PHE A 81 -7.00 -1.09 10.44
N ILE A 82 -7.09 -0.70 11.72
CA ILE A 82 -5.94 -0.24 12.50
C ILE A 82 -5.04 -1.45 12.81
N GLU A 83 -5.63 -2.57 13.20
CA GLU A 83 -4.93 -3.82 13.47
C GLU A 83 -4.12 -4.30 12.27
N LEU A 84 -4.72 -4.34 11.08
CA LEU A 84 -4.03 -4.73 9.84
C LEU A 84 -2.87 -3.80 9.48
N VAL A 85 -3.05 -2.48 9.60
CA VAL A 85 -1.99 -1.49 9.33
C VAL A 85 -0.84 -1.66 10.33
N ASN A 86 -1.17 -1.82 11.62
CA ASN A 86 -0.17 -2.01 12.67
C ASN A 86 0.60 -3.33 12.48
N LEU A 87 -0.10 -4.41 12.12
CA LEU A 87 0.52 -5.71 11.86
C LEU A 87 1.50 -5.63 10.69
N SER A 88 1.10 -5.03 9.58
CA SER A 88 1.97 -4.88 8.41
C SER A 88 3.17 -3.97 8.69
N ASN A 89 2.98 -2.84 9.39
CA ASN A 89 4.08 -1.96 9.77
C ASN A 89 5.03 -2.63 10.78
N LYS A 90 4.50 -3.48 11.67
CA LYS A 90 5.32 -4.29 12.57
C LYS A 90 6.21 -5.26 11.79
N GLN A 91 5.67 -5.96 10.80
CA GLN A 91 6.45 -6.84 9.92
C GLN A 91 7.56 -6.07 9.19
N MET A 92 7.24 -4.88 8.64
CA MET A 92 8.22 -3.99 8.02
C MET A 92 9.39 -3.62 8.96
N MET A 93 9.10 -3.35 10.24
CA MET A 93 10.14 -2.97 11.20
C MET A 93 10.98 -4.18 11.66
N GLU A 94 10.33 -5.30 11.96
CA GLU A 94 10.95 -6.44 12.66
C GLU A 94 11.61 -7.46 11.72
N ALA A 95 11.14 -7.63 10.49
CA ALA A 95 11.66 -8.65 9.57
C ALA A 95 13.03 -8.22 8.98
N ASP A 96 13.98 -9.15 8.85
CA ASP A 96 15.32 -8.85 8.29
C ASP A 96 15.22 -8.27 6.87
N ASP A 97 14.30 -8.81 6.07
CA ASP A 97 13.90 -8.37 4.74
C ASP A 97 12.81 -7.29 4.76
N GLY A 98 12.77 -6.43 5.80
CA GLY A 98 11.71 -5.43 6.00
C GLY A 98 11.48 -4.44 4.83
N TRP A 99 12.42 -4.33 3.89
CA TRP A 99 12.25 -3.58 2.63
C TRP A 99 11.18 -4.19 1.71
N GLU A 100 10.84 -5.46 1.89
CA GLU A 100 9.78 -6.18 1.18
C GLU A 100 8.37 -5.78 1.60
N TYR A 101 8.24 -5.12 2.75
CA TYR A 101 6.98 -4.73 3.35
C TYR A 101 6.72 -3.24 3.16
N PRO A 102 5.45 -2.81 3.01
CA PRO A 102 5.14 -1.40 2.79
C PRO A 102 5.13 -0.58 4.07
N ALA A 103 5.57 0.68 3.97
CA ALA A 103 5.25 1.74 4.91
C ALA A 103 3.79 2.16 4.72
N LEU A 104 2.91 1.78 5.65
CA LEU A 104 1.47 1.97 5.49
C LEU A 104 0.87 3.06 6.36
N THR A 105 -0.05 3.81 5.75
CA THR A 105 -0.94 4.76 6.44
C THR A 105 -2.41 4.31 6.42
N THR A 106 -2.78 3.41 5.50
CA THR A 106 -4.14 2.92 5.30
C THR A 106 -4.16 1.42 4.97
N VAL A 107 -5.28 0.75 5.27
CA VAL A 107 -5.45 -0.71 5.04
C VAL A 107 -5.40 -1.06 3.55
N THR A 108 -5.91 -0.20 2.67
CA THR A 108 -5.89 -0.44 1.22
C THR A 108 -4.49 -0.39 0.63
N GLY A 109 -3.52 0.17 1.36
CA GLY A 109 -2.11 0.13 0.96
C GLY A 109 -1.52 -1.30 0.96
N ILE A 110 -2.10 -2.25 1.70
CA ILE A 110 -1.68 -3.66 1.69
C ILE A 110 -1.92 -4.27 0.30
N LEU A 111 -3.17 -4.16 -0.18
CA LEU A 111 -3.57 -4.64 -1.50
C LEU A 111 -2.83 -3.89 -2.59
N HIS A 112 -2.74 -2.56 -2.48
CA HIS A 112 -2.07 -1.76 -3.49
C HIS A 112 -0.57 -2.09 -3.60
N HIS A 113 0.13 -2.27 -2.47
CA HIS A 113 1.55 -2.61 -2.47
C HIS A 113 1.83 -3.96 -3.12
N SER A 114 1.12 -5.01 -2.70
CA SER A 114 1.27 -6.36 -3.29
C SER A 114 1.03 -6.34 -4.80
N TYR A 115 -0.03 -5.65 -5.22
CA TYR A 115 -0.34 -5.45 -6.63
C TYR A 115 0.80 -4.75 -7.40
N ILE A 116 1.24 -3.55 -7.00
CA ILE A 116 2.27 -2.85 -7.77
C ILE A 116 3.63 -3.55 -7.71
N ARG A 117 3.98 -4.16 -6.57
CA ARG A 117 5.24 -4.90 -6.41
C ARG A 117 5.27 -6.05 -7.40
N ARG A 118 4.18 -6.83 -7.46
CA ARG A 118 4.08 -7.96 -8.39
C ARG A 118 4.14 -7.52 -9.85
N ARG A 119 3.48 -6.42 -10.21
CA ARG A 119 3.57 -5.86 -11.58
C ARG A 119 4.99 -5.41 -11.93
N GLY A 120 5.73 -4.85 -10.96
CA GLY A 120 7.14 -4.51 -11.11
C GLY A 120 8.02 -5.74 -11.34
N GLU A 121 7.82 -6.79 -10.54
CA GLU A 121 8.56 -8.06 -10.68
C GLU A 121 8.34 -8.69 -12.07
N LEU A 122 7.09 -8.72 -12.53
CA LEU A 122 6.74 -9.17 -13.89
C LEU A 122 7.42 -8.31 -14.97
N ALA A 123 7.67 -7.03 -14.70
CA ALA A 123 8.41 -6.12 -15.57
C ALA A 123 9.95 -6.21 -15.40
N GLY A 124 10.45 -7.11 -14.54
CA GLY A 124 11.87 -7.33 -14.30
C GLY A 124 12.52 -6.29 -13.40
N VAL A 125 11.76 -5.65 -12.51
CA VAL A 125 12.28 -4.70 -11.53
C VAL A 125 11.76 -5.00 -10.13
N GLU A 126 12.49 -4.54 -9.12
CA GLU A 126 12.05 -4.53 -7.73
C GLU A 126 11.53 -3.13 -7.38
N LEU A 127 10.36 -3.05 -6.75
CA LEU A 127 9.80 -1.80 -6.22
C LEU A 127 9.96 -1.74 -4.72
N LEU A 128 10.81 -0.83 -4.25
CA LEU A 128 11.07 -0.61 -2.82
C LEU A 128 10.21 0.56 -2.34
N ASN A 129 9.18 0.30 -1.52
CA ASN A 129 8.39 1.38 -0.95
C ASN A 129 9.20 2.11 0.13
N VAL A 130 9.63 3.33 -0.18
CA VAL A 130 10.49 4.15 0.69
C VAL A 130 9.68 5.04 1.63
N GLY A 131 8.41 5.33 1.30
CA GLY A 131 7.55 6.08 2.18
C GLY A 131 6.12 6.25 1.66
N SER A 132 5.24 6.59 2.59
CA SER A 132 3.84 6.89 2.32
C SER A 132 3.35 8.03 3.19
N ARG A 133 2.48 8.88 2.64
CA ARG A 133 1.86 10.00 3.35
C ARG A 133 0.35 9.82 3.40
N CYS A 134 -0.23 9.94 4.59
CA CYS A 134 -1.68 9.99 4.75
C CYS A 134 -2.19 11.33 4.21
N PRO A 135 -3.01 11.37 3.14
CA PRO A 135 -3.43 12.62 2.53
C PRO A 135 -4.40 13.41 3.43
N ARG A 136 -4.98 12.76 4.45
CA ARG A 136 -5.90 13.39 5.41
C ARG A 136 -5.18 13.99 6.61
N THR A 137 -4.23 13.26 7.19
CA THR A 137 -3.57 13.68 8.44
C THR A 137 -2.19 14.27 8.21
N ASN A 138 -1.66 14.19 6.98
CA ASN A 138 -0.27 14.48 6.63
C ASN A 138 0.77 13.65 7.39
N ASN A 139 0.34 12.59 8.09
CA ASN A 139 1.27 11.67 8.73
C ASN A 139 2.06 10.94 7.66
N VAL A 140 3.38 10.97 7.79
CA VAL A 140 4.30 10.22 6.94
C VAL A 140 4.78 8.99 7.69
N VAL A 141 4.89 7.88 6.96
CA VAL A 141 5.54 6.65 7.43
C VAL A 141 6.65 6.35 6.43
N TYR A 142 7.85 6.10 6.95
CA TYR A 142 9.03 5.71 6.18
C TYR A 142 9.32 4.23 6.36
N ASN A 143 9.86 3.60 5.32
CA ASN A 143 10.51 2.30 5.45
C ASN A 143 12.02 2.53 5.45
N GLU A 144 12.62 2.59 6.63
CA GLU A 144 14.06 2.85 6.79
C GLU A 144 14.93 1.80 6.08
N LYS A 145 14.50 0.53 6.09
CA LYS A 145 15.22 -0.57 5.43
C LYS A 145 15.17 -0.44 3.91
N ALA A 146 14.03 -0.02 3.36
CA ALA A 146 13.92 0.28 1.94
C ALA A 146 14.72 1.52 1.54
N LEU A 147 14.74 2.57 2.37
CA LEU A 147 15.56 3.77 2.17
C LEU A 147 17.06 3.42 2.10
N GLU A 148 17.53 2.61 3.05
CA GLU A 148 18.91 2.12 3.09
C GLU A 148 19.25 1.30 1.84
N LYS A 149 18.41 0.32 1.48
CA LYS A 149 18.60 -0.50 0.28
C LYS A 149 18.56 0.32 -1.02
N ALA A 150 17.70 1.33 -1.07
CA ALA A 150 17.55 2.23 -2.21
C ALA A 150 18.65 3.31 -2.30
N ASN A 151 19.51 3.44 -1.27
CA ASN A 151 20.43 4.55 -1.10
C ASN A 151 19.74 5.92 -1.28
N MET A 152 18.58 6.08 -0.64
CA MET A 152 17.79 7.32 -0.65
C MET A 152 17.70 7.93 0.75
N THR A 153 17.74 9.26 0.82
CA THR A 153 17.49 9.98 2.08
C THR A 153 16.00 10.30 2.24
N LYS A 154 15.58 10.59 3.48
CA LYS A 154 14.21 11.04 3.75
C LYS A 154 13.91 12.36 3.05
N GLU A 155 14.86 13.29 3.01
CA GLU A 155 14.71 14.58 2.35
C GLU A 155 14.49 14.44 0.84
N GLU A 156 15.07 13.42 0.21
CA GLU A 156 14.81 13.10 -1.20
C GLU A 156 13.39 12.58 -1.39
N VAL A 157 12.94 11.69 -0.51
CA VAL A 157 11.58 11.13 -0.53
C VAL A 157 10.52 12.17 -0.21
N ASP A 158 10.79 13.10 0.70
CA ASP A 158 9.89 14.19 1.09
C ASP A 158 9.46 15.04 -0.11
N LYS A 159 10.38 15.33 -1.04
CA LYS A 159 10.08 16.06 -2.29
C LYS A 159 8.98 15.40 -3.11
N PHE A 160 8.90 14.06 -3.07
CA PHE A 160 7.83 13.32 -3.71
C PHE A 160 6.58 13.27 -2.83
N LEU A 161 6.72 13.02 -1.53
CA LEU A 161 5.60 12.96 -0.59
C LEU A 161 4.87 14.30 -0.41
N GLU A 162 5.45 15.43 -0.79
CA GLU A 162 4.75 16.71 -0.90
C GLU A 162 3.55 16.64 -1.87
N LYS A 163 3.72 15.90 -2.98
CA LYS A 163 2.75 15.74 -4.08
C LYS A 163 2.20 14.31 -4.22
N ALA A 164 2.62 13.38 -3.38
CA ALA A 164 2.30 11.95 -3.50
C ALA A 164 1.81 11.30 -2.21
N TYR A 165 0.97 10.28 -2.38
CA TYR A 165 0.51 9.38 -1.34
C TYR A 165 1.51 8.27 -1.03
N TYR A 166 2.18 7.75 -2.07
CA TYR A 166 2.96 6.52 -2.00
C TYR A 166 4.17 6.64 -2.92
N VAL A 167 5.37 6.32 -2.44
CA VAL A 167 6.63 6.50 -3.18
C VAL A 167 7.44 5.22 -3.15
N CYS A 168 7.90 4.81 -4.32
CA CYS A 168 8.74 3.65 -4.53
C CYS A 168 10.03 4.02 -5.28
N LYS A 169 11.16 3.46 -4.86
CA LYS A 169 12.35 3.36 -5.70
C LYS A 169 12.18 2.16 -6.62
N ILE A 170 12.46 2.36 -7.90
CA ILE A 170 12.63 1.29 -8.89
C ILE A 170 14.07 0.82 -8.82
N ASN A 171 14.27 -0.45 -8.52
CA ASN A 171 15.57 -1.09 -8.50
C ASN A 171 15.63 -2.11 -9.65
N HIS A 172 16.57 -1.93 -10.57
CA HIS A 172 16.74 -2.85 -11.69
C HIS A 172 17.46 -4.10 -11.19
N LEU A 173 16.78 -5.24 -11.25
CA LEU A 173 17.42 -6.52 -10.96
C LEU A 173 18.50 -6.75 -12.03
N GLU A 174 19.76 -6.90 -11.62
CA GLU A 174 20.82 -7.30 -12.55
C GLU A 174 20.37 -8.60 -13.22
N LYS A 175 20.32 -8.60 -14.56
CA LYS A 175 20.10 -9.84 -15.30
C LYS A 175 21.35 -10.70 -15.11
N GLU A 176 21.21 -11.81 -14.38
CA GLU A 176 22.18 -12.92 -14.42
C GLU A 176 22.37 -13.45 -15.86
#